data_AF-E6KYX6-F1
#
_entry.id   AF-E6KYX6-F1
#
_cell.length_a   1.000
_cell.length_b   1.000
_cell.length_c   1.000
_cell.angle_alpha   90.00
_cell.angle_beta   90.00
_cell.angle_gamma   90.00
#
_symmetry.space_group_name_H-M   'P 1'
#
loop_
_entity.id
_entity.type
_entity.pdbx_description
1 polymer ?
#
loop_
_entity_poly.entity_id
_entity_poly.type
_entity_poly.pdbx_seq_one_letter_code
_entity_poly.pdbx_strand_id
1 'polypeptide(L)'
;MILSFPKINHKGMSLVSLLVTLSVFSGLFLTFNQWGNVQRKSAVEIYQRFQALQLAENQRQRQFLGLSCESSIHQNHIHFHITCTQNQVTVKYPRGEIRL
;
A
#
# COMPACT_ATOMS: atom_id res chain seq x y z
N MET A 1 -7.30 -61.15 29.96
CA MET A 1 -6.65 -59.86 30.28
C MET A 1 -7.54 -58.77 29.70
N ILE A 2 -8.32 -58.09 30.54
CA ILE A 2 -9.25 -57.04 30.10
C ILE A 2 -8.46 -55.73 30.09
N LEU A 3 -8.25 -55.16 28.90
CA LEU A 3 -7.58 -53.87 28.75
C LEU A 3 -8.53 -52.76 29.20
N SER A 4 -8.31 -52.23 30.40
CA SER A 4 -8.96 -51.00 30.87
C SER A 4 -8.32 -49.80 30.17
N PHE A 5 -9.03 -49.24 29.19
CA PHE A 5 -8.62 -47.96 28.60
C PHE A 5 -8.96 -46.81 29.55
N PRO A 6 -8.03 -45.87 29.79
CA PRO A 6 -8.30 -44.70 30.62
C PRO A 6 -9.35 -43.82 29.93
N LYS A 7 -10.42 -43.51 30.66
CA LYS A 7 -11.49 -42.61 30.19
C LYS A 7 -10.95 -41.18 30.17
N ILE A 8 -10.63 -40.67 28.98
CA ILE A 8 -10.26 -39.26 28.79
C ILE A 8 -11.52 -38.43 28.95
N ASN A 9 -11.68 -37.80 30.13
CA ASN A 9 -12.72 -36.80 30.34
C ASN A 9 -12.30 -35.50 29.63
N HIS A 10 -12.87 -35.23 28.46
CA HIS A 10 -12.80 -33.91 27.84
C HIS A 10 -13.58 -32.92 28.73
N LYS A 11 -12.88 -32.24 29.65
CA LYS A 11 -13.44 -31.07 30.32
C LYS A 11 -13.66 -30.00 29.24
N GLY A 12 -14.91 -29.59 29.03
CA GLY A 12 -15.23 -28.49 28.13
C GLY A 12 -14.41 -27.25 28.46
N MET A 13 -14.08 -26.46 27.45
CA MET A 13 -13.30 -25.24 27.62
C MET A 13 -14.05 -24.28 28.55
N SER A 14 -13.39 -23.77 29.58
CA SER A 14 -13.99 -22.76 30.47
C SER A 14 -14.35 -21.51 29.65
N LEU A 15 -15.52 -20.93 29.91
CA LEU A 15 -15.96 -19.68 29.28
C LEU A 15 -14.92 -18.56 29.43
N VAL A 16 -14.23 -18.52 30.57
CA VAL A 16 -13.13 -17.57 30.80
C VAL A 16 -11.98 -17.79 29.83
N SER A 17 -11.59 -19.05 29.60
CA SER A 17 -10.53 -19.39 28.65
C SER A 17 -10.91 -18.94 27.24
N LEU A 18 -12.16 -19.18 26.82
CA LEU A 18 -12.65 -18.76 25.51
C LEU A 18 -12.61 -17.23 25.35
N LEU A 19 -13.11 -16.50 26.34
CA LEU A 19 -13.15 -15.03 26.32
C LEU A 19 -11.75 -14.42 26.30
N VAL A 20 -10.81 -14.98 27.06
CA VAL A 20 -9.41 -14.54 27.06
C VAL A 20 -8.80 -14.74 25.68
N THR A 21 -8.96 -15.93 25.08
CA THR A 21 -8.43 -16.22 23.74
C THR A 21 -9.04 -15.28 22.69
N LEU A 22 -10.36 -15.07 22.71
CA LEU A 22 -11.04 -14.15 21.79
C LEU A 22 -10.57 -12.72 21.95
N SER A 23 -10.38 -12.26 23.20
CA SER A 23 -9.92 -10.90 23.47
C SER A 23 -8.50 -10.67 22.95
N VAL A 24 -7.59 -11.62 23.20
CA VAL A 24 -6.21 -11.55 22.70
C VAL A 24 -6.18 -11.59 21.18
N PHE A 25 -6.91 -12.51 20.56
CA PHE A 25 -6.97 -12.60 19.09
C PHE A 25 -7.54 -11.32 18.47
N SER A 26 -8.60 -10.78 19.05
CA SER A 26 -9.22 -9.54 18.57
C SER A 26 -8.26 -8.35 18.69
N GLY A 27 -7.54 -8.22 19.81
CA GLY A 27 -6.54 -7.16 19.99
C GLY A 27 -5.42 -7.23 18.95
N LEU A 28 -4.89 -8.44 18.71
CA LEU A 28 -3.88 -8.66 17.68
C LEU A 28 -4.43 -8.34 16.28
N PHE A 29 -5.60 -8.88 15.95
CA PHE A 29 -6.24 -8.69 14.65
C PHE A 29 -6.46 -7.21 14.34
N LEU A 30 -6.99 -6.44 15.30
CA LEU A 30 -7.21 -5.01 15.13
C LEU A 30 -5.90 -4.24 14.94
N THR A 31 -4.88 -4.56 15.73
CA THR A 31 -3.56 -3.92 15.63
C THR A 31 -2.92 -4.17 14.26
N PHE A 32 -2.93 -5.42 13.78
CA PHE A 32 -2.41 -5.77 12.46
C PHE A 32 -3.19 -5.10 11.33
N ASN A 33 -4.52 -5.02 11.42
CA ASN A 33 -5.32 -4.33 10.42
C ASN A 33 -5.04 -2.82 10.39
N GLN A 34 -4.88 -2.18 11.55
CA GLN A 34 -4.54 -0.77 11.62
C GLN A 34 -3.15 -0.50 11.04
N TRP A 35 -2.16 -1.32 11.39
CA TRP A 35 -0.82 -1.23 10.81
C TRP A 35 -0.82 -1.46 9.29
N GLY A 36 -1.52 -2.50 8.81
CA GLY A 36 -1.66 -2.79 7.39
C GLY A 36 -2.31 -1.67 6.59
N ASN A 37 -3.30 -0.98 7.18
CA ASN A 37 -3.91 0.20 6.55
C ASN A 37 -2.94 1.37 6.43
N VAL A 38 -2.08 1.60 7.44
CA VAL A 38 -1.02 2.62 7.37
C VAL A 38 0.01 2.25 6.30
N GLN A 39 0.46 0.98 6.27
CA GLN A 39 1.39 0.49 5.25
C GLN A 39 0.83 0.65 3.83
N ARG A 40 -0.46 0.34 3.62
CA ARG A 40 -1.11 0.52 2.31
C ARG A 40 -1.11 1.99 1.87
N LYS A 41 -1.36 2.93 2.78
CA LYS A 41 -1.30 4.36 2.46
C LYS A 41 0.10 4.77 2.00
N SER A 42 1.13 4.37 2.75
CA SER A 42 2.54 4.64 2.44
C SER A 42 2.96 4.03 1.09
N ALA A 43 2.63 2.76 0.85
CA ALA A 43 2.97 2.07 -0.40
C ALA A 43 2.38 2.77 -1.64
N VAL A 44 1.12 3.20 -1.59
CA VAL A 44 0.50 3.93 -2.71
C VAL A 44 1.14 5.30 -2.94
N GLU A 45 1.56 6.00 -1.88
CA GLU A 45 2.27 7.28 -2.03
C GLU A 45 3.63 7.10 -2.70
N ILE A 46 4.41 6.13 -2.23
CA ILE A 46 5.71 5.78 -2.80
C ILE A 46 5.54 5.40 -4.27
N TYR A 47 4.55 4.56 -4.58
CA TYR A 47 4.29 4.13 -5.95
C TYR A 47 3.89 5.28 -6.89
N GLN A 48 3.05 6.20 -6.43
CA GLN A 48 2.67 7.38 -7.22
C GLN A 48 3.85 8.31 -7.46
N ARG A 49 4.70 8.51 -6.44
CA ARG A 49 5.93 9.30 -6.55
C ARG A 49 6.89 8.70 -7.58
N PHE A 50 7.13 7.38 -7.54
CA PHE A 50 7.99 6.72 -8.51
C PHE A 50 7.48 6.82 -9.94
N GLN A 51 6.16 6.70 -10.16
CA GLN A 51 5.57 6.90 -11.49
C GLN A 51 5.75 8.33 -11.97
N ALA A 52 5.47 9.32 -11.12
CA ALA A 52 5.66 10.73 -11.46
C ALA A 52 7.12 11.04 -11.84
N LEU A 53 8.09 10.41 -11.16
CA LEU A 53 9.50 10.56 -11.48
C LEU A 53 9.84 9.98 -12.86
N GLN A 54 9.35 8.77 -13.17
CA GLN A 54 9.55 8.14 -14.48
C GLN A 54 8.94 8.97 -15.61
N LEU A 55 7.76 9.55 -15.38
CA LEU A 55 7.15 10.47 -16.33
C LEU A 55 7.99 11.74 -16.50
N ALA A 56 8.50 12.32 -15.41
CA ALA A 56 9.34 13.52 -15.49
C ALA A 56 10.60 13.28 -16.33
N GLU A 57 11.30 12.15 -16.09
CA GLU A 57 12.47 11.74 -16.86
C GLU A 57 12.15 11.51 -18.33
N ASN A 58 11.03 10.85 -18.64
CA ASN A 58 10.59 10.64 -20.02
C ASN A 58 10.35 11.98 -20.74
N GLN A 59 9.67 12.93 -20.10
CA GLN A 59 9.44 14.24 -20.70
C GLN A 59 10.74 15.04 -20.88
N ARG A 60 11.69 14.92 -19.94
CA ARG A 60 13.04 15.48 -20.09
C ARG A 60 13.75 14.92 -21.33
N GLN A 61 13.66 13.60 -21.53
CA GLN A 61 14.21 12.94 -22.73
C GLN A 61 13.50 13.38 -24.01
N ARG A 62 12.18 13.55 -23.99
CA ARG A 62 11.42 14.10 -25.13
C ARG A 62 11.91 15.49 -25.51
N GLN A 63 12.07 16.38 -24.53
CA GLN A 63 12.62 17.73 -24.77
C GLN A 63 14.03 17.67 -25.37
N PHE A 64 14.89 16.78 -24.86
CA PHE A 64 16.24 16.57 -25.39
C PHE A 64 16.21 16.12 -26.86
N LEU A 65 15.24 15.29 -27.25
CA LEU A 65 15.01 14.84 -28.61
C LEU A 65 14.26 15.87 -29.50
N GLY A 66 13.96 17.06 -28.98
CA GLY A 66 13.19 18.08 -29.71
C GLY A 66 11.71 17.74 -29.89
N LEU A 67 11.19 16.76 -29.15
CA LEU A 67 9.79 16.37 -29.18
C LEU A 67 8.94 17.30 -28.29
N SER A 68 7.65 17.41 -28.62
CA SER A 68 6.69 18.15 -27.79
C SER A 68 6.52 17.49 -26.42
N CYS A 69 6.40 18.32 -25.39
CA CYS A 69 6.01 17.89 -24.05
C CYS A 69 4.53 17.50 -24.03
N GLU A 70 4.20 16.40 -23.36
CA GLU A 70 2.82 16.02 -23.11
C GLU A 70 2.29 16.81 -21.92
N SER A 71 1.03 17.25 -21.98
CA SER A 71 0.40 18.02 -20.91
C SER A 71 -0.34 17.16 -19.89
N SER A 72 -0.74 15.94 -20.27
CA SER A 72 -1.47 15.02 -19.41
C SER A 72 -1.24 13.57 -19.83
N ILE A 73 -1.03 12.70 -18.85
CA ILE A 73 -0.90 11.25 -19.05
C ILE A 73 -1.83 10.55 -18.06
N HIS A 74 -2.58 9.55 -18.55
CA HIS A 74 -3.41 8.70 -17.70
C HIS A 74 -2.79 7.30 -17.62
N GLN A 75 -2.34 6.89 -16.43
CA GLN A 75 -1.75 5.58 -16.19
C GLN A 75 -2.22 5.03 -14.84
N ASN A 76 -2.50 3.72 -14.80
CA ASN A 76 -2.93 3.03 -13.57
C ASN A 76 -4.11 3.70 -12.85
N HIS A 77 -5.07 4.24 -13.62
CA HIS A 77 -6.24 4.99 -13.13
C HIS A 77 -5.90 6.30 -12.41
N ILE A 78 -4.74 6.87 -12.71
CA ILE A 78 -4.26 8.13 -12.16
C ILE A 78 -4.01 9.10 -13.31
N HIS A 79 -4.52 10.32 -13.15
CA HIS A 79 -4.25 11.44 -14.03
C HIS A 79 -3.01 12.20 -13.54
N PHE A 80 -2.00 12.28 -14.41
CA PHE A 80 -0.80 13.06 -14.20
C PHE A 80 -0.85 14.30 -15.07
N HIS A 81 -0.72 15.47 -14.45
CA HIS A 81 -0.62 16.74 -15.18
C HIS A 81 0.83 17.14 -15.29
N ILE A 82 1.27 17.41 -16.52
CA ILE A 82 2.67 17.67 -16.82
C ILE A 82 2.80 19.10 -17.31
N THR A 83 3.85 19.77 -16.84
CA THR A 83 4.24 21.09 -17.31
C THR A 83 5.73 21.08 -17.56
N CYS A 84 6.13 21.20 -18.83
CA CYS A 84 7.54 21.34 -19.17
C CYS A 84 7.86 22.80 -19.46
N THR A 85 8.89 23.30 -18.79
CA THR A 85 9.58 24.56 -19.09
C THR A 85 10.95 24.23 -19.68
N GLN A 86 11.70 25.23 -20.18
CA GLN A 86 13.01 24.98 -20.83
C GLN A 86 14.00 24.23 -19.95
N ASN A 87 13.94 24.40 -18.62
CA ASN A 87 14.91 23.80 -17.70
C ASN A 87 14.28 23.04 -16.52
N GLN A 88 12.97 22.81 -16.56
CA GLN A 88 12.27 22.08 -15.50
C GLN A 88 11.03 21.37 -16.02
N VAL A 89 10.86 20.11 -15.64
CA VAL A 89 9.66 19.30 -15.85
C VAL A 89 8.94 19.14 -14.51
N THR A 90 7.67 19.54 -14.47
CA THR A 90 6.81 19.36 -13.30
C THR A 90 5.74 18.33 -13.61
N VAL A 91 5.59 17.32 -12.74
CA VAL A 91 4.55 16.28 -12.84
C VAL A 91 3.71 16.31 -11.57
N LYS A 92 2.43 16.67 -11.70
CA LYS A 92 1.44 16.70 -10.62
C LYS A 92 0.57 15.45 -10.64
N TYR A 93 0.29 14.91 -9.46
CA TYR A 93 -0.53 13.71 -9.25
C TYR A 93 -1.36 13.87 -7.96
N PRO A 94 -2.37 13.02 -7.69
CA PRO A 94 -3.32 13.26 -6.59
C PRO A 94 -2.72 13.43 -5.19
N ARG A 95 -1.51 12.90 -4.95
CA ARG A 95 -0.84 12.96 -3.65
C ARG A 95 0.38 13.87 -3.62
N GLY A 96 0.64 14.65 -4.67
CA GLY A 96 1.77 15.59 -4.66
C GLY A 96 2.25 15.98 -6.05
N GLU A 97 3.47 16.47 -6.10
CA GLU A 97 4.15 16.86 -7.34
C GLU A 97 5.64 16.56 -7.27
N ILE A 98 6.23 16.31 -8.44
CA ILE A 98 7.68 16.21 -8.62
C ILE A 98 8.12 17.29 -9.59
N ARG A 99 9.26 17.90 -9.30
CA ARG A 99 9.92 18.91 -10.13
C ARG A 99 11.35 18.41 -10.40
N LEU A 100 11.66 18.21 -11.67
CA LEU A 100 12.94 17.70 -12.17
C LEU A 100 13.58 18.74 -13.10
#